data_AF-A0A958D5M5-F1
#
_entry.id   AF-A0A958D5M5-F1
#
_cell.length_a   1.000
_cell.length_b   1.000
_cell.length_c   1.000
_cell.angle_alpha   90.00
_cell.angle_beta   90.00
_cell.angle_gamma   90.00
#
_symmetry.space_group_name_H-M   'P 1'
#
loop_
_entity.id
_entity.type
_entity.pdbx_description
1 polymer ?
#
loop_
_entity_poly.entity_id
_entity_poly.type
_entity_poly.pdbx_seq_one_letter_code
_entity_poly.pdbx_strand_id
1 'polypeptide(L)'
;MSGDLDRAPATVEDLRDSAWQSEIGRPLLIAIQMTSLVAGPLAVAIAITEDPRLRFVAALAFLAALAGVYSHQWLSMPSQRVTRKTAFMLAELVVLALVLRVATWALTGDWPTVETLRDWLLDPFSFLDGFYLIAFLLSALAWQRAGIVAELFYQLALTPGELRWVEEQRLGSWWRGSRSTDRSQISRQEMVDGYITQWLIGGFLLILCAGATRVSIDKDAGLHLFSTGVPDQVIVATVVYFLTGLLMISQARLAQMRALWYFDGVEAPPGLVSRWNRLSLLVIVGVGLAASLLPLGSTWQLGSIVNLVVTVVMQIAIGIVSLLVALFSLVLLLFGKPVEELPQLPMTPAQAPPPPPPVPTLDLPAWLGGAGVWLAVIVMLILVLRFFIGPEGLAVTKNRLRALARRIFALFGRWWAGAKAAATSLSVVVPRRRAAEDTKGGGLRLPWRFVRLNALSPRDRVRYFYLSTVHRAAKQGAVRQPSQTPVEFLHDLESTWPEAEMDTSALTEAFLAARYDRVEITPDDAQETKTVWERVKRALKQQHAPPDESKEDS
;
A
#
# COMPACT_ATOMS: atom_id res chain seq x y z
N MET A 1 -16.53 -41.96 -12.28
CA MET A 1 -16.10 -40.62 -12.72
C MET A 1 -16.67 -40.36 -14.11
N SER A 2 -17.93 -39.92 -14.22
CA SER A 2 -18.57 -39.62 -15.52
C SER A 2 -19.80 -38.71 -15.35
N GLY A 3 -19.64 -37.59 -14.64
CA GLY A 3 -20.77 -36.71 -14.31
C GLY A 3 -20.57 -35.22 -14.59
N ASP A 4 -19.40 -34.78 -15.07
CA ASP A 4 -19.05 -33.35 -15.08
C ASP A 4 -18.79 -32.77 -16.48
N LEU A 5 -19.14 -33.49 -17.55
CA LEU A 5 -18.89 -33.06 -18.93
C LEU A 5 -20.03 -32.26 -19.58
N ASP A 6 -21.17 -32.08 -18.90
CA ASP A 6 -22.37 -31.41 -19.46
C ASP A 6 -22.60 -29.98 -18.97
N ARG A 7 -21.67 -29.36 -18.21
CA ARG A 7 -21.78 -27.91 -17.95
C ARG A 7 -21.40 -27.14 -19.21
N ALA A 8 -22.41 -26.53 -19.84
CA ALA A 8 -22.19 -25.48 -20.84
C ALA A 8 -21.17 -24.46 -20.28
N PRO A 9 -20.20 -23.99 -21.10
CA PRO A 9 -19.19 -23.06 -20.63
C PRO A 9 -19.90 -21.81 -20.10
N ALA A 10 -19.61 -21.44 -18.85
CA ALA A 10 -20.17 -20.24 -18.23
C ALA A 10 -19.97 -19.04 -19.16
N THR A 11 -21.04 -18.26 -19.39
CA THR A 11 -20.92 -17.07 -20.22
C THR A 11 -20.02 -16.05 -19.52
N VAL A 12 -19.39 -15.13 -20.26
CA VAL A 12 -18.50 -14.11 -19.68
C VAL A 12 -19.22 -13.24 -18.62
N GLU A 13 -20.56 -13.17 -18.70
CA GLU A 13 -21.40 -12.49 -17.71
C GLU A 13 -21.59 -13.28 -16.42
N ASP A 14 -21.55 -14.61 -16.46
CA ASP A 14 -21.64 -15.49 -15.29
C ASP A 14 -20.34 -15.51 -14.46
N LEU A 15 -19.22 -15.17 -15.09
CA LEU A 15 -17.90 -15.15 -14.45
C LEU A 15 -17.56 -13.79 -13.86
N ARG A 16 -18.35 -13.38 -12.86
CA ARG A 16 -18.07 -12.21 -12.01
C ARG A 16 -17.85 -12.65 -10.57
N ASP A 17 -16.92 -11.99 -9.88
CA ASP A 17 -16.79 -12.11 -8.42
C ASP A 17 -17.95 -11.35 -7.75
N SER A 18 -19.17 -11.84 -7.95
CA SER A 18 -20.40 -11.22 -7.47
C SER A 18 -20.40 -11.05 -5.96
N ALA A 19 -19.80 -11.98 -5.22
CA ALA A 19 -19.60 -11.88 -3.77
C ALA A 19 -18.73 -10.68 -3.37
N TRP A 20 -17.75 -10.29 -4.19
CA TRP A 20 -16.93 -9.09 -3.96
C TRP A 20 -17.55 -7.79 -4.50
N GLN A 21 -18.23 -7.88 -5.63
CA GLN A 21 -18.76 -6.72 -6.36
C GLN A 21 -20.13 -6.25 -5.84
N SER A 22 -20.92 -7.14 -5.23
CA SER A 22 -22.25 -6.82 -4.70
C SER A 22 -22.24 -6.16 -3.31
N GLU A 23 -21.09 -6.04 -2.65
CA GLU A 23 -21.02 -5.38 -1.34
C GLU A 23 -21.25 -3.86 -1.48
N ILE A 24 -22.50 -3.44 -1.21
CA ILE A 24 -22.95 -2.03 -1.12
C ILE A 24 -22.04 -1.19 -0.21
N GLY A 25 -21.36 -1.83 0.76
CA GLY A 25 -20.46 -1.16 1.69
C GLY A 25 -19.27 -0.46 1.05
N ARG A 26 -18.70 -0.98 -0.04
CA ARG A 26 -17.49 -0.38 -0.64
C ARG A 26 -17.76 0.95 -1.36
N PRO A 27 -18.77 1.07 -2.24
CA PRO A 27 -19.13 2.36 -2.83
C PRO A 27 -19.38 3.44 -1.77
N LEU A 28 -20.07 3.06 -0.68
CA LEU A 28 -20.32 3.97 0.43
C LEU A 28 -19.04 4.39 1.15
N LEU A 29 -18.13 3.45 1.44
CA LEU A 29 -16.84 3.75 2.06
C LEU A 29 -16.00 4.71 1.22
N ILE A 30 -15.93 4.49 -0.10
CA ILE A 30 -15.21 5.38 -1.02
C ILE A 30 -15.85 6.78 -1.01
N ALA A 31 -17.17 6.87 -1.09
CA ALA A 31 -17.88 8.15 -1.06
C ALA A 31 -17.66 8.91 0.27
N ILE A 32 -17.75 8.22 1.41
CA ILE A 32 -17.45 8.79 2.73
C ILE A 32 -16.01 9.30 2.78
N GLN A 33 -15.05 8.50 2.31
CA GLN A 33 -13.64 8.87 2.32
C GLN A 33 -13.37 10.11 1.45
N MET A 34 -13.92 10.18 0.24
CA MET A 34 -13.73 11.33 -0.64
C MET A 34 -14.44 12.59 -0.14
N THR A 35 -15.62 12.44 0.47
CA THR A 35 -16.31 13.57 1.13
C THR A 35 -15.47 14.10 2.29
N SER A 36 -14.86 13.20 3.07
CA SER A 36 -13.97 13.57 4.16
C SER A 36 -12.71 14.27 3.67
N LEU A 37 -12.15 13.86 2.52
CA LEU A 37 -11.03 14.55 1.86
C LEU A 37 -11.38 15.99 1.45
N VAL A 38 -12.58 16.18 0.89
CA VAL A 38 -13.07 17.49 0.44
C VAL A 38 -13.45 18.42 1.59
N ALA A 39 -13.75 17.88 2.77
CA ALA A 39 -14.06 18.67 3.96
C ALA A 39 -12.93 19.62 4.40
N GLY A 40 -11.66 19.27 4.13
CA GLY A 40 -10.52 20.15 4.42
C GLY A 40 -10.56 21.46 3.59
N PRO A 41 -10.50 21.38 2.25
CA PRO A 41 -10.67 22.54 1.37
C PRO A 41 -11.99 23.29 1.61
N LEU A 42 -13.07 22.58 1.91
CA LEU A 42 -14.36 23.20 2.24
C LEU A 42 -14.29 24.06 3.51
N ALA A 43 -13.62 23.58 4.56
CA ALA A 43 -13.46 24.35 5.79
C ALA A 43 -12.61 25.61 5.58
N VAL A 44 -11.59 25.53 4.71
CA VAL A 44 -10.81 26.70 4.30
C VAL A 44 -11.69 27.69 3.52
N ALA A 45 -12.52 27.21 2.59
CA ALA A 45 -13.45 28.05 1.85
C ALA A 45 -14.47 28.75 2.77
N ILE A 46 -15.02 28.02 3.75
CA ILE A 46 -15.91 28.59 4.79
C ILE A 46 -15.18 29.66 5.61
N ALA A 47 -13.92 29.41 5.99
CA ALA A 47 -13.14 30.36 6.76
C ALA A 47 -12.82 31.66 5.99
N ILE A 48 -12.68 31.59 4.66
CA ILE A 48 -12.37 32.75 3.81
C ILE A 48 -13.63 33.55 3.45
N THR A 49 -14.72 32.85 3.09
CA THR A 49 -15.94 33.48 2.55
C THR A 49 -16.97 33.80 3.63
N GLU A 50 -16.85 33.18 4.81
CA GLU A 50 -17.81 33.25 5.92
C GLU A 50 -19.25 32.85 5.52
N ASP A 51 -19.45 32.18 4.38
CA ASP A 51 -20.77 31.80 3.88
C ASP A 51 -21.28 30.50 4.54
N PRO A 52 -22.38 30.55 5.32
CA PRO A 52 -22.95 29.36 5.96
C PRO A 52 -23.52 28.35 4.96
N ARG A 53 -23.88 28.77 3.74
CA ARG A 53 -24.46 27.91 2.70
C ARG A 53 -23.48 26.83 2.24
N LEU A 54 -22.18 27.09 2.33
CA LEU A 54 -21.13 26.14 1.95
C LEU A 54 -21.18 24.82 2.75
N ARG A 55 -21.84 24.80 3.92
CA ARG A 55 -22.03 23.55 4.69
C ARG A 55 -22.79 22.47 3.90
N PHE A 56 -23.66 22.85 2.96
CA PHE A 56 -24.40 21.90 2.12
C PHE A 56 -23.53 21.25 1.04
N VAL A 57 -22.37 21.84 0.72
CA VAL A 57 -21.45 21.31 -0.31
C VAL A 57 -20.93 19.93 0.07
N ALA A 58 -20.80 19.60 1.35
CA ALA A 58 -20.40 18.27 1.78
C ALA A 58 -21.39 17.18 1.32
N ALA A 59 -22.70 17.46 1.38
CA ALA A 59 -23.72 16.52 0.93
C ALA A 59 -23.71 16.39 -0.61
N LEU A 60 -23.53 17.50 -1.33
CA LEU A 60 -23.39 17.50 -2.79
C LEU A 60 -22.14 16.73 -3.23
N ALA A 61 -21.01 16.94 -2.56
CA ALA A 61 -19.77 16.23 -2.82
C ALA A 61 -19.90 14.73 -2.55
N PHE A 62 -20.67 14.33 -1.53
CA PHE A 62 -20.96 12.92 -1.26
C PHE A 62 -21.78 12.27 -2.38
N LEU A 63 -22.83 12.94 -2.87
CA LEU A 63 -23.62 12.47 -4.00
C LEU A 63 -22.81 12.41 -5.29
N ALA A 64 -21.97 13.42 -5.53
CA ALA A 64 -21.05 13.45 -6.66
C ALA A 64 -20.01 12.32 -6.59
N ALA A 65 -19.48 12.04 -5.40
CA ALA A 65 -18.57 10.91 -5.16
C ALA A 65 -19.27 9.57 -5.47
N LEU A 66 -20.51 9.36 -5.00
CA LEU A 66 -21.28 8.17 -5.33
C LEU A 66 -21.51 8.02 -6.84
N ALA A 67 -21.91 9.10 -7.53
CA ALA A 67 -22.07 9.10 -8.98
C ALA A 67 -20.76 8.67 -9.67
N GLY A 68 -19.63 9.24 -9.24
CA GLY A 68 -18.30 8.91 -9.75
C GLY A 68 -17.89 7.46 -9.53
N VAL A 69 -18.25 6.86 -8.38
CA VAL A 69 -18.01 5.44 -8.12
C VAL A 69 -18.76 4.58 -9.13
N TYR A 70 -20.07 4.82 -9.31
CA TYR A 70 -20.91 3.99 -10.18
C TYR A 70 -20.52 4.13 -11.65
N SER A 71 -20.25 5.34 -12.13
CA SER A 71 -19.86 5.58 -13.51
C SER A 71 -18.53 4.93 -13.86
N HIS A 72 -17.51 5.03 -13.00
CA HIS A 72 -16.21 4.41 -13.26
C HIS A 72 -16.26 2.89 -13.17
N GLN A 73 -17.06 2.33 -12.24
CA GLN A 73 -17.27 0.88 -12.19
C GLN A 73 -17.95 0.37 -13.45
N TRP A 74 -18.96 1.09 -13.95
CA TRP A 74 -19.65 0.76 -15.19
C TRP A 74 -18.71 0.84 -16.40
N LEU A 75 -17.92 1.90 -16.51
CA LEU A 75 -16.90 2.04 -17.57
C LEU A 75 -15.77 1.00 -17.50
N SER A 76 -15.55 0.42 -16.32
CA SER A 76 -14.55 -0.64 -16.12
C SER A 76 -15.07 -2.02 -16.54
N MET A 77 -16.37 -2.15 -16.84
CA MET A 77 -16.95 -3.40 -17.32
C MET A 77 -16.41 -3.77 -18.71
N PRO A 78 -16.11 -5.08 -18.97
CA PRO A 78 -15.60 -5.50 -20.28
C PRO A 78 -16.50 -5.16 -21.47
N SER A 79 -17.82 -5.11 -21.25
CA SER A 79 -18.82 -4.75 -22.27
C SER A 79 -18.70 -3.29 -22.73
N GLN A 80 -18.09 -2.41 -21.92
CA GLN A 80 -17.97 -0.98 -22.19
C GLN A 80 -16.64 -0.58 -22.84
N ARG A 81 -15.81 -1.55 -23.29
CA ARG A 81 -14.50 -1.28 -23.90
C ARG A 81 -14.56 -0.44 -25.18
N VAL A 82 -15.69 -0.46 -25.89
CA VAL A 82 -15.89 0.30 -27.13
C VAL A 82 -16.19 1.78 -26.84
N THR A 83 -16.64 2.08 -25.61
CA THR A 83 -16.99 3.43 -25.19
C THR A 83 -15.74 4.27 -24.97
N ARG A 84 -15.68 5.45 -25.59
CA ARG A 84 -14.59 6.41 -25.35
C ARG A 84 -14.71 6.97 -23.94
N LYS A 85 -13.92 6.42 -23.00
CA LYS A 85 -13.92 6.80 -21.58
C LYS A 85 -13.89 8.32 -21.39
N THR A 86 -12.96 9.02 -22.05
CA THR A 86 -12.79 10.48 -21.91
C THR A 86 -14.02 11.28 -22.31
N ALA A 87 -14.71 10.90 -23.40
CA ALA A 87 -15.91 11.57 -23.85
C ALA A 87 -17.07 11.37 -22.88
N PHE A 88 -17.24 10.14 -22.36
CA PHE A 88 -18.22 9.85 -21.32
C PHE A 88 -17.95 10.66 -20.05
N MET A 89 -16.68 10.69 -19.59
CA MET A 89 -16.31 11.44 -18.40
C MET A 89 -16.59 12.95 -18.53
N LEU A 90 -16.32 13.52 -19.71
CA LEU A 90 -16.60 14.92 -19.98
C LEU A 90 -18.09 15.21 -20.02
N ALA A 91 -18.88 14.33 -20.64
CA ALA A 91 -20.35 14.44 -20.63
C ALA A 91 -20.92 14.34 -19.21
N GLU A 92 -20.42 13.41 -18.39
CA GLU A 92 -20.82 13.26 -16.99
C GLU A 92 -20.45 14.49 -16.15
N LEU A 93 -19.28 15.08 -16.37
CA LEU A 93 -18.88 16.31 -15.68
C LEU A 93 -19.80 17.50 -16.05
N VAL A 94 -20.24 17.59 -17.32
CA VAL A 94 -21.22 18.59 -17.75
C VAL A 94 -22.57 18.36 -17.09
N VAL A 95 -23.03 17.10 -17.03
CA VAL A 95 -24.27 16.76 -16.31
C VAL A 95 -24.14 17.10 -14.83
N LEU A 96 -23.02 16.78 -14.19
CA LEU A 96 -22.74 17.13 -12.80
C LEU A 96 -22.79 18.65 -12.60
N ALA A 97 -22.19 19.44 -13.49
CA ALA A 97 -22.25 20.90 -13.46
C ALA A 97 -23.69 21.42 -13.50
N LEU A 98 -24.51 20.91 -14.44
CA LEU A 98 -25.91 21.31 -14.58
C LEU A 98 -26.76 20.91 -13.37
N VAL A 99 -26.60 19.69 -12.86
CA VAL A 99 -27.31 19.20 -11.68
C VAL A 99 -26.94 20.02 -10.45
N LEU A 100 -25.64 20.29 -10.25
CA LEU A 100 -25.17 21.14 -9.16
C LEU A 100 -25.72 22.55 -9.30
N ARG A 101 -25.81 23.09 -10.51
CA ARG A 101 -26.36 24.43 -10.75
C ARG A 101 -27.82 24.50 -10.28
N VAL A 102 -28.64 23.55 -10.70
CA VAL A 102 -30.05 23.46 -10.25
C VAL A 102 -30.13 23.26 -8.73
N ALA A 103 -29.26 22.43 -8.16
CA ALA A 103 -29.19 22.23 -6.71
C ALA A 103 -28.82 23.52 -5.96
N THR A 104 -27.89 24.32 -6.50
CA THR A 104 -27.53 25.61 -5.89
C THR A 104 -28.70 26.59 -5.88
N TRP A 105 -29.48 26.69 -6.98
CA TRP A 105 -30.69 27.51 -6.98
C TRP A 105 -31.73 27.04 -5.98
N ALA A 106 -31.92 25.71 -5.87
CA ALA A 106 -32.85 25.15 -4.89
C ALA A 106 -32.42 25.43 -3.44
N LEU A 107 -31.11 25.44 -3.17
CA LEU A 107 -30.55 25.72 -1.83
C LEU A 107 -30.56 27.20 -1.47
N THR A 108 -30.36 28.11 -2.45
CA THR A 108 -30.38 29.55 -2.22
C THR A 108 -31.78 30.15 -2.30
N GLY A 109 -32.71 29.49 -2.99
CA GLY A 109 -34.03 30.02 -3.32
C GLY A 109 -34.04 30.94 -4.54
N ASP A 110 -32.88 31.16 -5.16
CA ASP A 110 -32.67 32.13 -6.25
C ASP A 110 -32.86 31.44 -7.61
N TRP A 111 -34.11 31.17 -7.98
CA TRP A 111 -34.42 30.65 -9.31
C TRP A 111 -34.15 31.71 -10.40
N PRO A 112 -33.59 31.32 -11.55
CA PRO A 112 -33.24 32.27 -12.60
C PRO A 112 -34.49 32.94 -13.18
N THR A 113 -34.44 34.26 -13.26
CA THR A 113 -35.42 35.09 -13.96
C THR A 113 -35.01 35.34 -15.41
N VAL A 114 -35.92 35.87 -16.24
CA VAL A 114 -35.61 36.22 -17.64
C VAL A 114 -34.46 37.23 -17.74
N GLU A 115 -34.33 38.10 -16.75
CA GLU A 115 -33.23 39.07 -16.66
C GLU A 115 -31.89 38.37 -16.42
N THR A 116 -31.82 37.41 -15.48
CA THR A 116 -30.59 36.62 -15.26
C THR A 116 -30.17 35.81 -16.50
N LEU A 117 -31.13 35.31 -17.29
CA LEU A 117 -30.83 34.61 -18.55
C LEU A 117 -30.22 35.56 -19.59
N ARG A 118 -30.71 36.80 -19.65
CA ARG A 118 -30.14 37.85 -20.51
C ARG A 118 -28.73 38.21 -20.06
N ASP A 119 -28.49 38.30 -18.75
CA ASP A 119 -27.17 38.58 -18.21
C ASP A 119 -26.17 37.48 -18.54
N TRP A 120 -26.56 36.20 -18.50
CA TRP A 120 -25.68 35.11 -18.92
C TRP A 120 -25.33 35.13 -20.42
N LEU A 121 -26.24 35.64 -21.26
CA LEU A 121 -26.00 35.80 -22.71
C LEU A 121 -25.04 36.96 -23.00
N LEU A 122 -25.09 38.02 -22.20
CA LEU A 122 -24.26 39.23 -22.38
C LEU A 122 -22.91 39.11 -21.65
N ASP A 123 -22.90 38.50 -20.49
CA ASP A 123 -21.72 38.17 -19.69
C ASP A 123 -21.78 36.71 -19.22
N PRO A 124 -21.19 35.77 -19.98
CA PRO A 124 -21.18 34.35 -19.63
C PRO A 124 -20.53 34.03 -18.27
N PHE A 125 -19.65 34.90 -17.76
CA PHE A 125 -19.01 34.68 -16.46
C PHE A 125 -19.95 34.92 -15.28
N SER A 126 -21.02 35.69 -15.46
CA SER A 126 -22.07 35.88 -14.45
C SER A 126 -22.85 34.59 -14.13
N PHE A 127 -22.74 33.57 -14.97
CA PHE A 127 -23.22 32.22 -14.66
C PHE A 127 -22.42 31.54 -13.53
N LEU A 128 -21.16 31.93 -13.32
CA LEU A 128 -20.23 31.37 -12.34
C LEU A 128 -20.16 32.24 -11.08
N ASP A 129 -21.17 32.16 -10.22
CA ASP A 129 -21.09 32.76 -8.89
C ASP A 129 -20.12 31.97 -7.98
N GLY A 130 -19.55 32.66 -6.99
CA GLY A 130 -18.54 32.07 -6.10
C GLY A 130 -19.03 30.83 -5.35
N PHE A 131 -20.29 30.82 -4.91
CA PHE A 131 -20.88 29.67 -4.23
C PHE A 131 -20.99 28.46 -5.15
N TYR A 132 -21.57 28.63 -6.34
CA TYR A 132 -21.63 27.58 -7.35
C TYR A 132 -20.25 27.08 -7.78
N LEU A 133 -19.29 27.99 -8.00
CA LEU A 133 -17.94 27.62 -8.42
C LEU A 133 -17.24 26.75 -7.38
N ILE A 134 -17.30 27.12 -6.10
CA ILE A 134 -16.73 26.32 -5.00
C ILE A 134 -17.45 24.97 -4.92
N ALA A 135 -18.79 24.96 -4.95
CA ALA A 135 -19.58 23.74 -4.90
C ALA A 135 -19.24 22.78 -6.07
N PHE A 136 -19.11 23.32 -7.28
CA PHE A 136 -18.73 22.59 -8.47
C PHE A 136 -17.32 22.02 -8.37
N LEU A 137 -16.31 22.83 -8.06
CA LEU A 137 -14.91 22.39 -8.00
C LEU A 137 -14.71 21.29 -6.94
N LEU A 138 -15.29 21.46 -5.76
CA LEU A 138 -15.17 20.49 -4.67
C LEU A 138 -15.94 19.19 -4.97
N SER A 139 -17.13 19.28 -5.57
CA SER A 139 -17.89 18.11 -5.97
C SER A 139 -17.25 17.37 -7.15
N ALA A 140 -16.70 18.09 -8.13
CA ALA A 140 -15.94 17.53 -9.24
C ALA A 140 -14.66 16.82 -8.75
N LEU A 141 -13.96 17.41 -7.78
CA LEU A 141 -12.83 16.77 -7.13
C LEU A 141 -13.26 15.47 -6.43
N ALA A 142 -14.32 15.51 -5.62
CA ALA A 142 -14.84 14.32 -4.92
C ALA A 142 -15.23 13.21 -5.92
N TRP A 143 -15.94 13.57 -6.98
CA TRP A 143 -16.34 12.69 -8.08
C TRP A 143 -15.14 12.04 -8.77
N GLN A 144 -14.15 12.84 -9.19
CA GLN A 144 -12.96 12.34 -9.88
C GLN A 144 -12.16 11.41 -8.99
N ARG A 145 -11.92 11.80 -7.73
CA ARG A 145 -11.13 11.00 -6.78
C ARG A 145 -11.86 9.70 -6.43
N ALA A 146 -13.17 9.74 -6.26
CA ALA A 146 -13.98 8.55 -6.00
C ALA A 146 -13.95 7.58 -7.18
N GLY A 147 -14.03 8.10 -8.40
CA GLY A 147 -13.91 7.33 -9.64
C GLY A 147 -12.58 6.60 -9.77
N ILE A 148 -11.46 7.28 -9.52
CA ILE A 148 -10.11 6.68 -9.56
C ILE A 148 -9.99 5.53 -8.56
N VAL A 149 -10.44 5.74 -7.31
CA VAL A 149 -10.39 4.69 -6.28
C VAL A 149 -11.34 3.54 -6.61
N ALA A 150 -12.52 3.84 -7.17
CA ALA A 150 -13.48 2.82 -7.59
C ALA A 150 -12.93 1.94 -8.72
N GLU A 151 -12.28 2.52 -9.72
CA GLU A 151 -11.62 1.78 -10.80
C GLU A 151 -10.48 0.90 -10.25
N LEU A 152 -9.67 1.42 -9.33
CA LEU A 152 -8.60 0.66 -8.67
C LEU A 152 -9.14 -0.57 -7.93
N PHE A 153 -10.18 -0.41 -7.12
CA PHE A 153 -10.79 -1.52 -6.37
C PHE A 153 -11.56 -2.50 -7.26
N TYR A 154 -12.08 -2.04 -8.39
CA TYR A 154 -12.67 -2.91 -9.41
C TYR A 154 -11.59 -3.80 -10.06
N GLN A 155 -10.45 -3.23 -10.43
CA GLN A 155 -9.33 -3.96 -11.02
C GLN A 155 -8.62 -4.89 -10.03
N LEU A 156 -8.66 -4.56 -8.74
CA LEU A 156 -8.10 -5.39 -7.68
C LEU A 156 -8.87 -6.71 -7.49
N ALA A 157 -10.16 -6.72 -7.83
CA ALA A 157 -10.99 -7.91 -7.82
C ALA A 157 -10.47 -8.97 -8.82
N LEU A 158 -10.97 -10.21 -8.70
CA LEU A 158 -10.75 -11.22 -9.74
C LEU A 158 -11.43 -10.76 -11.03
N THR A 159 -10.64 -10.52 -12.07
CA THR A 159 -11.13 -10.03 -13.35
C THR A 159 -11.78 -11.19 -14.12
N PRO A 160 -12.85 -10.97 -14.93
CA PRO A 160 -13.49 -12.03 -15.71
C PRO A 160 -12.49 -12.81 -16.60
N GLY A 161 -11.46 -12.14 -17.12
CA GLY A 161 -10.39 -12.79 -17.89
C GLY A 161 -9.51 -13.74 -17.07
N GLU A 162 -9.27 -13.45 -15.79
CA GLU A 162 -8.51 -14.34 -14.89
C GLU A 162 -9.37 -15.53 -14.45
N LEU A 163 -10.66 -15.31 -14.23
CA LEU A 163 -11.62 -16.38 -13.92
C LEU A 163 -11.72 -17.39 -15.08
N ARG A 164 -11.86 -16.89 -16.32
CA ARG A 164 -11.82 -17.72 -17.54
C ARG A 164 -10.52 -18.50 -17.67
N TRP A 165 -9.38 -17.88 -17.38
CA TRP A 165 -8.08 -18.54 -17.48
C TRP A 165 -7.96 -19.73 -16.51
N VAL A 166 -8.37 -19.56 -15.25
CA VAL A 166 -8.34 -20.66 -14.27
C VAL A 166 -9.31 -21.78 -14.66
N GLU A 167 -10.49 -21.44 -15.18
CA GLU A 167 -11.46 -22.43 -15.66
C GLU A 167 -10.91 -23.23 -16.86
N GLU A 168 -10.31 -22.55 -17.84
CA GLU A 168 -9.63 -23.16 -18.98
C GLU A 168 -8.46 -24.08 -18.55
N GLN A 169 -7.75 -23.71 -17.48
CA GLN A 169 -6.67 -24.52 -16.92
C GLN A 169 -7.18 -25.79 -16.20
N ARG A 170 -8.36 -25.71 -15.55
CA ARG A 170 -9.01 -26.83 -14.85
C ARG A 170 -9.63 -27.84 -15.83
N LEU A 171 -10.13 -27.40 -16.97
CA LEU A 171 -10.73 -28.23 -18.04
C LEU A 171 -9.68 -29.02 -18.87
N GLY A 172 -8.46 -29.15 -18.37
CA GLY A 172 -7.27 -29.52 -19.15
C GLY A 172 -7.47 -30.69 -20.11
N SER A 173 -7.15 -30.49 -21.39
CA SER A 173 -6.51 -31.54 -22.20
C SER A 173 -5.98 -31.13 -23.58
N TRP A 174 -6.51 -30.14 -24.30
CA TRP A 174 -6.17 -30.03 -25.74
C TRP A 174 -5.48 -28.74 -26.22
N TRP A 175 -5.55 -27.64 -25.46
CA TRP A 175 -5.03 -26.32 -25.90
C TRP A 175 -3.69 -25.90 -25.30
N ARG A 176 -2.89 -26.87 -24.80
CA ARG A 176 -1.53 -26.64 -24.26
C ARG A 176 -0.51 -26.10 -25.28
N GLY A 177 -0.84 -26.12 -26.57
CA GLY A 177 0.05 -25.72 -27.67
C GLY A 177 0.05 -24.22 -28.01
N SER A 178 -1.01 -23.48 -27.69
CA SER A 178 -1.03 -22.04 -27.92
C SER A 178 -0.45 -21.35 -26.69
N ARG A 179 0.87 -21.10 -26.74
CA ARG A 179 1.55 -20.22 -25.81
C ARG A 179 0.88 -18.84 -25.88
N SER A 180 -0.07 -18.57 -25.00
CA SER A 180 -0.32 -17.20 -24.57
C SER A 180 0.84 -16.79 -23.67
N THR A 181 1.97 -16.48 -24.30
CA THR A 181 3.03 -15.69 -23.68
C THR A 181 2.39 -14.48 -23.02
N ASP A 182 2.54 -14.38 -21.70
CA ASP A 182 2.61 -13.10 -21.01
C ASP A 182 1.35 -12.22 -21.09
N ARG A 183 0.16 -12.80 -20.85
CA ARG A 183 -0.99 -11.97 -20.48
C ARG A 183 -0.78 -11.52 -19.03
N SER A 184 -0.21 -10.32 -18.90
CA SER A 184 0.20 -9.62 -17.67
C SER A 184 -0.67 -10.00 -16.47
N GLN A 185 -0.09 -10.74 -15.52
CA GLN A 185 -0.66 -10.79 -14.18
C GLN A 185 -0.67 -9.34 -13.68
N ILE A 186 -1.88 -8.81 -13.45
CA ILE A 186 -2.04 -7.47 -12.91
C ILE A 186 -1.30 -7.44 -11.57
N SER A 187 -0.30 -6.56 -11.45
CA SER A 187 0.46 -6.36 -10.21
C SER A 187 -0.45 -5.71 -9.17
N ARG A 188 -1.23 -6.54 -8.46
CA ARG A 188 -2.14 -6.10 -7.39
C ARG A 188 -1.40 -5.36 -6.28
N GLN A 189 -0.11 -5.68 -6.08
CA GLN A 189 0.72 -4.98 -5.12
C GLN A 189 0.94 -3.52 -5.53
N GLU A 190 1.25 -3.25 -6.80
CA GLU A 190 1.39 -1.87 -7.31
C GLU A 190 0.08 -1.08 -7.17
N MET A 191 -1.07 -1.72 -7.37
CA MET A 191 -2.37 -1.08 -7.14
C MET A 191 -2.59 -0.70 -5.68
N VAL A 192 -2.25 -1.61 -4.75
CA VAL A 192 -2.32 -1.34 -3.31
C VAL A 192 -1.37 -0.21 -2.92
N ASP A 193 -0.13 -0.24 -3.40
CA ASP A 193 0.88 0.78 -3.12
C ASP A 193 0.48 2.14 -3.70
N GLY A 194 -0.11 2.15 -4.90
CA GLY A 194 -0.69 3.34 -5.53
C GLY A 194 -1.83 3.93 -4.70
N TYR A 195 -2.74 3.10 -4.20
CA TYR A 195 -3.81 3.54 -3.31
C TYR A 195 -3.28 4.10 -1.98
N ILE A 196 -2.31 3.42 -1.35
CA ILE A 196 -1.67 3.89 -0.10
C ILE A 196 -1.02 5.26 -0.33
N THR A 197 -0.30 5.43 -1.43
CA THR A 197 0.35 6.70 -1.78
C THR A 197 -0.69 7.82 -1.92
N GLN A 198 -1.76 7.58 -2.67
CA GLN A 198 -2.86 8.54 -2.83
C GLN A 198 -3.55 8.86 -1.50
N TRP A 199 -3.76 7.85 -0.66
CA TRP A 199 -4.37 8.01 0.65
C TRP A 199 -3.51 8.88 1.58
N LEU A 200 -2.20 8.65 1.61
CA LEU A 200 -1.25 9.45 2.39
C LEU A 200 -1.18 10.90 1.88
N ILE A 201 -1.16 11.12 0.56
CA ILE A 201 -1.19 12.46 -0.03
C ILE A 201 -2.47 13.20 0.36
N GLY A 202 -3.63 12.54 0.28
CA GLY A 202 -4.89 13.16 0.71
C GLY A 202 -4.94 13.44 2.22
N GLY A 203 -4.34 12.57 3.04
CA GLY A 203 -4.21 12.81 4.48
C GLY A 203 -3.31 14.00 4.79
N PHE A 204 -2.21 14.15 4.06
CA PHE A 204 -1.34 15.32 4.14
C PHE A 204 -2.08 16.61 3.75
N LEU A 205 -2.87 16.57 2.66
CA LEU A 205 -3.71 17.69 2.24
C LEU A 205 -4.70 18.10 3.34
N LEU A 206 -5.35 17.13 4.01
CA LEU A 206 -6.26 17.43 5.13
C LEU A 206 -5.55 18.09 6.31
N ILE A 207 -4.35 17.61 6.66
CA ILE A 207 -3.53 18.22 7.72
C ILE A 207 -3.14 19.65 7.35
N LEU A 208 -2.79 19.88 6.07
CA LEU A 208 -2.48 21.21 5.55
C LEU A 208 -3.70 22.13 5.62
N CYS A 209 -4.87 21.68 5.19
CA CYS A 209 -6.12 22.46 5.30
C CYS A 209 -6.48 22.75 6.76
N ALA A 210 -6.33 21.78 7.67
CA ALA A 210 -6.52 21.98 9.10
C ALA A 210 -5.54 23.02 9.67
N GLY A 211 -4.28 22.99 9.22
CA GLY A 211 -3.28 24.02 9.53
C GLY A 211 -3.67 25.39 8.99
N ALA A 212 -4.14 25.46 7.74
CA ALA A 212 -4.57 26.70 7.09
C ALA A 212 -5.74 27.36 7.85
N THR A 213 -6.68 26.58 8.39
CA THR A 213 -7.77 27.13 9.22
C THR A 213 -7.31 27.77 10.53
N ARG A 214 -6.05 27.56 10.96
CA ARG A 214 -5.47 28.18 12.16
C ARG A 214 -4.69 29.47 11.87
N VAL A 215 -4.39 29.74 10.60
CA VAL A 215 -3.57 30.91 10.24
C VAL A 215 -4.46 32.15 10.26
N SER A 216 -4.37 32.93 11.33
CA SER A 216 -4.82 34.33 11.32
C SER A 216 -3.65 35.21 10.85
N ILE A 217 -3.85 35.98 9.78
CA ILE A 217 -2.86 36.94 9.30
C ILE A 217 -2.91 38.16 10.22
N ASP A 218 -1.95 38.26 11.14
CA ASP A 218 -1.78 39.44 11.98
C ASP A 218 -0.90 40.50 11.28
N LYS A 219 -1.06 41.77 11.64
CA LYS A 219 -0.50 42.94 10.93
C LYS A 219 1.04 42.99 10.88
N ASP A 220 1.73 42.22 11.70
CA ASP A 220 3.20 42.28 11.82
C ASP A 220 3.96 41.24 10.96
N ALA A 221 3.32 40.68 9.92
CA ALA A 221 3.90 39.65 9.04
C ALA A 221 4.40 38.38 9.78
N GLY A 222 3.98 38.19 11.03
CA GLY A 222 4.18 36.97 11.81
C GLY A 222 3.01 36.01 11.62
N LEU A 223 3.28 34.83 11.05
CA LEU A 223 2.36 33.69 11.01
C LEU A 223 2.18 33.15 12.44
N HIS A 224 1.26 33.70 13.22
CA HIS A 224 0.93 33.18 14.54
C HIS A 224 -0.23 32.18 14.43
N LEU A 225 0.08 30.89 14.66
CA LEU A 225 -0.82 29.74 14.47
C LEU A 225 -1.88 29.54 15.58
N PHE A 226 -2.17 30.58 16.37
CA PHE A 226 -2.97 30.44 17.59
C PHE A 226 -3.92 31.63 17.79
N SER A 227 -5.04 31.62 17.10
CA SER A 227 -6.22 32.37 17.59
C SER A 227 -7.56 31.64 17.40
N THR A 228 -7.63 30.54 16.65
CA THR A 228 -8.85 29.71 16.54
C THR A 228 -8.53 28.21 16.58
N GLY A 229 -9.31 27.46 17.37
CA GLY A 229 -9.25 26.00 17.37
C GLY A 229 -9.62 25.43 16.00
N VAL A 230 -9.11 24.23 15.68
CA VAL A 230 -9.51 23.54 14.43
C VAL A 230 -11.01 23.28 14.49
N PRO A 231 -11.78 23.62 13.43
CA PRO A 231 -13.20 23.33 13.40
C PRO A 231 -13.48 21.84 13.65
N ASP A 232 -14.44 21.53 14.53
CA ASP A 232 -14.79 20.14 14.88
C ASP A 232 -15.07 19.27 13.65
N GLN A 233 -15.67 19.87 12.62
CA GLN A 233 -15.97 19.22 11.34
C GLN A 233 -14.70 18.70 10.64
N VAL A 234 -13.59 19.45 10.67
CA VAL A 234 -12.32 19.05 10.06
C VAL A 234 -11.64 17.94 10.86
N ILE A 235 -11.76 17.98 12.19
CA ILE A 235 -11.25 16.91 13.06
C ILE A 235 -12.00 15.61 12.75
N VAL A 236 -13.33 15.66 12.76
CA VAL A 236 -14.18 14.50 12.45
C VAL A 236 -13.87 13.98 11.04
N ALA A 237 -13.81 14.85 10.04
CA ALA A 237 -13.48 14.45 8.67
C ALA A 237 -12.09 13.82 8.56
N THR A 238 -11.09 14.36 9.26
CA THR A 238 -9.73 13.79 9.27
C THR A 238 -9.75 12.38 9.88
N VAL A 239 -10.39 12.21 11.02
CA VAL A 239 -10.52 10.90 11.66
C VAL A 239 -11.25 9.92 10.74
N VAL A 240 -12.41 10.30 10.20
CA VAL A 240 -13.18 9.47 9.28
C VAL A 240 -12.37 9.11 8.03
N TYR A 241 -11.61 10.04 7.46
CA TYR A 241 -10.74 9.82 6.30
C TYR A 241 -9.66 8.76 6.57
N PHE A 242 -8.98 8.85 7.72
CA PHE A 242 -7.96 7.86 8.08
C PHE A 242 -8.58 6.50 8.42
N LEU A 243 -9.70 6.46 9.15
CA LEU A 243 -10.39 5.21 9.50
C LEU A 243 -10.92 4.48 8.26
N THR A 244 -11.63 5.20 7.37
CA THR A 244 -12.11 4.64 6.10
C THR A 244 -10.96 4.21 5.21
N GLY A 245 -9.87 4.97 5.17
CA GLY A 245 -8.67 4.58 4.43
C GLY A 245 -8.03 3.28 4.93
N LEU A 246 -7.89 3.10 6.25
CA LEU A 246 -7.39 1.86 6.84
C LEU A 246 -8.32 0.66 6.55
N LEU A 247 -9.64 0.87 6.60
CA LEU A 247 -10.62 -0.15 6.22
C LEU A 247 -10.46 -0.53 4.75
N MET A 248 -10.30 0.44 3.86
CA MET A 248 -10.06 0.20 2.43
C MET A 248 -8.73 -0.52 2.18
N ILE A 249 -7.64 -0.19 2.90
CA ILE A 249 -6.37 -0.94 2.82
C ILE A 249 -6.58 -2.41 3.24
N SER A 250 -7.33 -2.63 4.32
CA SER A 250 -7.66 -3.98 4.78
C SER A 250 -8.45 -4.76 3.73
N GLN A 251 -9.44 -4.14 3.09
CA GLN A 251 -10.16 -4.73 1.96
C GLN A 251 -9.21 -5.02 0.79
N ALA A 252 -8.29 -4.10 0.49
CA ALA A 252 -7.34 -4.29 -0.60
C ALA A 252 -6.42 -5.51 -0.38
N ARG A 253 -5.94 -5.68 0.86
CA ARG A 253 -5.16 -6.87 1.27
C ARG A 253 -5.98 -8.15 1.20
N LEU A 254 -7.26 -8.11 1.58
CA LEU A 254 -8.15 -9.26 1.45
C LEU A 254 -8.33 -9.65 -0.02
N ALA A 255 -8.52 -8.69 -0.92
CA ALA A 255 -8.62 -8.95 -2.37
C ALA A 255 -7.36 -9.63 -2.92
N GLN A 256 -6.18 -9.15 -2.51
CA GLN A 256 -4.90 -9.75 -2.89
C GLN A 256 -4.77 -11.20 -2.41
N MET A 257 -5.10 -11.48 -1.15
CA MET A 257 -5.06 -12.84 -0.61
C MET A 257 -6.07 -13.77 -1.28
N ARG A 258 -7.28 -13.27 -1.58
CA ARG A 258 -8.30 -14.03 -2.30
C ARG A 258 -7.85 -14.40 -3.71
N ALA A 259 -7.21 -13.48 -4.42
CA ALA A 259 -6.66 -13.78 -5.74
C ALA A 259 -5.58 -14.86 -5.65
N LEU A 260 -4.68 -14.78 -4.67
CA LEU A 260 -3.65 -15.80 -4.44
C LEU A 260 -4.26 -17.18 -4.13
N TRP A 261 -5.20 -17.25 -3.19
CA TRP A 261 -5.88 -18.52 -2.88
C TRP A 261 -6.62 -19.09 -4.08
N TYR A 262 -7.26 -18.23 -4.88
CA TYR A 262 -7.95 -18.67 -6.09
C TYR A 262 -6.99 -19.27 -7.13
N PHE A 263 -5.83 -18.64 -7.36
CA PHE A 263 -4.80 -19.15 -8.26
C PHE A 263 -4.10 -20.41 -7.73
N ASP A 264 -3.93 -20.52 -6.41
CA ASP A 264 -3.37 -21.69 -5.74
C ASP A 264 -4.39 -22.84 -5.59
N GLY A 265 -5.64 -22.63 -6.03
CA GLY A 265 -6.71 -23.63 -5.92
C GLY A 265 -7.20 -23.89 -4.49
N VAL A 266 -6.91 -22.99 -3.56
CA VAL A 266 -7.32 -23.07 -2.16
C VAL A 266 -8.73 -22.50 -2.00
N GLU A 267 -9.67 -23.31 -1.52
CA GLU A 267 -11.04 -22.85 -1.26
C GLU A 267 -11.08 -21.92 -0.04
N ALA A 268 -11.64 -20.71 -0.23
CA ALA A 268 -11.79 -19.76 0.86
C ALA A 268 -12.95 -20.18 1.79
N PRO A 269 -12.77 -20.11 3.13
CA PRO A 269 -13.84 -20.42 4.08
C PRO A 269 -15.09 -19.56 3.86
N PRO A 270 -16.30 -20.14 3.95
CA PRO A 270 -17.54 -19.38 3.80
C PRO A 270 -17.67 -18.31 4.90
N GLY A 271 -18.07 -17.10 4.49
CA GLY A 271 -18.25 -15.96 5.42
C GLY A 271 -16.96 -15.26 5.86
N LEU A 272 -15.80 -15.61 5.30
CA LEU A 272 -14.51 -14.96 5.60
C LEU A 272 -14.57 -13.44 5.39
N VAL A 273 -15.20 -12.97 4.32
CA VAL A 273 -15.27 -11.53 3.98
C VAL A 273 -16.00 -10.73 5.08
N SER A 274 -17.17 -11.20 5.52
CA SER A 274 -17.94 -10.57 6.59
C SER A 274 -17.20 -10.58 7.94
N ARG A 275 -16.49 -11.67 8.26
CA ARG A 275 -15.67 -11.75 9.48
C ARG A 275 -14.48 -10.80 9.40
N TRP A 276 -13.80 -10.74 8.26
CA TRP A 276 -12.67 -9.86 8.01
C TRP A 276 -13.02 -8.38 8.18
N ASN A 277 -14.16 -7.94 7.62
CA ASN A 277 -14.63 -6.57 7.76
C ASN A 277 -14.92 -6.21 9.22
N ARG A 278 -15.64 -7.07 9.96
CA ARG A 278 -15.94 -6.85 11.38
C ARG A 278 -14.68 -6.83 12.26
N LEU A 279 -13.75 -7.75 12.02
CA LEU A 279 -12.50 -7.84 12.77
C LEU A 279 -11.58 -6.66 12.47
N SER A 280 -11.47 -6.26 11.20
CA SER A 280 -10.69 -5.08 10.81
C SER A 280 -11.24 -3.83 11.48
N LEU A 281 -12.56 -3.65 11.45
CA LEU A 281 -13.21 -2.53 12.12
C LEU A 281 -12.96 -2.56 13.63
N LEU A 282 -13.09 -3.71 14.28
CA LEU A 282 -12.84 -3.86 15.71
C LEU A 282 -11.39 -3.51 16.07
N VAL A 283 -10.42 -4.00 15.28
CA VAL A 283 -9.00 -3.69 15.50
C VAL A 283 -8.73 -2.20 15.29
N ILE A 284 -9.23 -1.61 14.20
CA ILE A 284 -9.03 -0.19 13.90
C ILE A 284 -9.65 0.70 14.99
N VAL A 285 -10.89 0.42 15.39
CA VAL A 285 -11.57 1.15 16.47
C VAL A 285 -10.86 0.92 17.80
N GLY A 286 -10.41 -0.29 18.10
CA GLY A 286 -9.63 -0.60 19.29
C GLY A 286 -8.30 0.15 19.35
N VAL A 287 -7.59 0.25 18.22
CA VAL A 287 -6.35 1.05 18.09
C VAL A 287 -6.67 2.53 18.25
N GLY A 288 -7.76 3.02 17.64
CA GLY A 288 -8.22 4.40 17.78
C GLY A 288 -8.57 4.78 19.20
N LEU A 289 -9.29 3.91 19.92
CA LEU A 289 -9.63 4.10 21.34
C LEU A 289 -8.38 4.09 22.21
N ALA A 290 -7.48 3.13 22.00
CA ALA A 290 -6.19 3.09 22.69
C ALA A 290 -5.38 4.38 22.42
N ALA A 291 -5.39 4.86 21.18
CA ALA A 291 -4.74 6.11 20.79
C ALA A 291 -5.38 7.35 21.44
N SER A 292 -6.71 7.38 21.60
CA SER A 292 -7.41 8.50 22.27
C SER A 292 -7.12 8.58 23.77
N LEU A 293 -6.74 7.46 24.39
CA LEU A 293 -6.31 7.41 25.79
C LEU A 293 -4.85 7.83 25.96
N LEU A 294 -4.11 8.05 24.86
CA LEU A 294 -2.76 8.58 24.93
C LEU A 294 -2.82 10.06 25.33
N PRO A 295 -2.15 10.47 26.43
CA PRO A 295 -2.00 11.88 26.74
C PRO A 295 -1.00 12.51 25.74
N LEU A 296 -1.53 13.02 24.64
CA LEU A 296 -0.77 13.74 23.60
C LEU A 296 -0.35 15.16 24.03
N GLY A 297 -0.65 15.55 25.28
CA GLY A 297 -0.53 16.92 25.78
C GLY A 297 0.90 17.44 26.01
N SER A 298 1.94 16.60 25.92
CA SER A 298 3.32 17.02 26.26
C SER A 298 4.39 16.68 25.22
N THR A 299 4.02 16.33 23.98
CA THR A 299 4.99 16.16 22.88
C THR A 299 5.43 17.51 22.31
N TRP A 300 5.92 18.41 23.18
CA TRP A 300 6.23 19.82 22.89
C TRP A 300 7.21 20.00 21.71
N GLN A 301 8.15 19.06 21.53
CA GLN A 301 9.12 19.08 20.43
C GLN A 301 8.57 18.54 19.11
N LEU A 302 7.60 17.61 19.16
CA LEU A 302 7.00 17.07 17.93
C LEU A 302 6.00 18.07 17.36
N GLY A 303 5.28 18.78 18.23
CA GLY A 303 4.40 19.88 17.86
C GLY A 303 5.15 21.03 17.18
N SER A 304 6.35 21.39 17.66
CA SER A 304 7.14 22.46 17.05
C SER A 304 7.68 22.08 15.67
N ILE A 305 8.12 20.83 15.47
CA ILE A 305 8.54 20.33 14.15
C ILE A 305 7.37 20.30 13.17
N VAL A 306 6.21 19.80 13.60
CA VAL A 306 5.00 19.80 12.75
C VAL A 306 4.59 21.22 12.40
N ASN A 307 4.62 22.15 13.36
CA ASN A 307 4.31 23.55 13.13
C ASN A 307 5.27 24.19 12.11
N LEU A 308 6.58 23.93 12.24
CA LEU A 308 7.58 24.40 11.29
C LEU A 308 7.29 23.87 9.88
N VAL A 309 7.03 22.57 9.75
CA VAL A 309 6.71 21.95 8.46
C VAL A 309 5.45 22.56 7.85
N VAL A 310 4.36 22.69 8.62
CA VAL A 310 3.10 23.29 8.15
C VAL A 310 3.33 24.74 7.72
N THR A 311 4.08 25.52 8.51
CA THR A 311 4.38 26.93 8.19
C THR A 311 5.18 27.05 6.90
N VAL A 312 6.25 26.26 6.74
CA VAL A 312 7.08 26.26 5.52
C VAL A 312 6.24 25.87 4.30
N VAL A 313 5.41 24.83 4.41
CA VAL A 313 4.55 24.38 3.31
C VAL A 313 3.51 25.43 2.95
N MET A 314 2.87 26.06 3.94
CA MET A 314 1.92 27.15 3.69
C MET A 314 2.58 28.37 3.05
N GLN A 315 3.79 28.73 3.46
CA GLN A 315 4.55 29.82 2.81
C GLN A 315 4.90 29.50 1.36
N ILE A 316 5.31 28.25 1.07
CA ILE A 316 5.54 27.80 -0.31
C ILE A 316 4.24 27.89 -1.11
N ALA A 317 3.12 27.42 -0.57
CA ALA A 317 1.82 27.47 -1.24
C ALA A 317 1.38 28.91 -1.54
N ILE A 318 1.49 29.82 -0.56
CA ILE A 318 1.21 31.25 -0.74
C ILE A 318 2.16 31.84 -1.78
N GLY A 319 3.45 31.51 -1.74
CA GLY A 319 4.44 31.96 -2.74
C GLY A 319 4.08 31.52 -4.16
N ILE A 320 3.63 30.28 -4.34
CA ILE A 320 3.16 29.76 -5.63
C ILE A 320 1.91 30.52 -6.09
N VAL A 321 0.92 30.71 -5.23
CA VAL A 321 -0.31 31.44 -5.57
C VAL A 321 0.02 32.88 -5.95
N SER A 322 0.86 33.57 -5.17
CA SER A 322 1.31 34.94 -5.48
C SER A 322 2.07 35.01 -6.80
N LEU A 323 2.91 34.02 -7.12
CA LEU A 323 3.59 33.92 -8.41
C LEU A 323 2.60 33.74 -9.56
N LEU A 324 1.60 32.86 -9.41
CA LEU A 324 0.56 32.64 -10.42
C LEU A 324 -0.29 33.90 -10.64
N VAL A 325 -0.68 34.57 -9.55
CA VAL A 325 -1.40 35.86 -9.61
C VAL A 325 -0.54 36.91 -10.30
N ALA A 326 0.74 37.03 -9.96
CA ALA A 326 1.65 37.98 -10.62
C ALA A 326 1.81 37.69 -12.12
N LEU A 327 1.94 36.41 -12.50
CA LEU A 327 2.03 35.99 -13.90
C LEU A 327 0.72 36.28 -14.65
N PHE A 328 -0.42 36.01 -14.03
CA PHE A 328 -1.73 36.32 -14.59
C PHE A 328 -1.94 37.84 -14.75
N SER A 329 -1.56 38.62 -13.73
CA SER A 329 -1.58 40.09 -13.78
C SER A 329 -0.69 40.64 -14.89
N LEU A 330 0.48 40.04 -15.13
CA LEU A 330 1.36 40.41 -16.25
C LEU A 330 0.68 40.17 -17.60
N VAL A 331 -0.05 39.05 -17.74
CA VAL A 331 -0.85 38.78 -18.94
C VAL A 331 -1.98 39.79 -19.09
N LEU A 332 -2.72 40.11 -18.02
CA LEU A 332 -3.79 41.12 -18.08
C LEU A 332 -3.28 42.53 -18.43
N LEU A 333 -2.10 42.89 -17.92
CA LEU A 333 -1.43 44.16 -18.23
C LEU A 333 -1.08 44.25 -19.73
N LEU A 334 -0.72 43.12 -20.36
CA LEU A 334 -0.45 43.03 -21.80
C LEU A 334 -1.71 43.29 -22.65
N PHE A 335 -2.91 43.05 -22.11
CA PHE A 335 -4.20 43.34 -22.75
C PHE A 335 -4.76 44.72 -22.38
N GLY A 336 -3.96 45.58 -21.72
CA GLY A 336 -4.33 46.97 -21.41
C GLY A 336 -5.45 47.11 -20.38
N LYS A 337 -5.79 46.04 -19.64
CA LYS A 337 -6.71 46.13 -18.51
C LYS A 337 -5.92 46.56 -17.27
N PRO A 338 -6.21 47.73 -16.67
CA PRO A 338 -5.65 48.05 -15.36
C PRO A 338 -6.13 46.97 -14.37
N VAL A 339 -5.19 46.43 -13.60
CA VAL A 339 -5.52 45.56 -12.47
C VAL A 339 -6.24 46.44 -11.46
N GLU A 340 -7.54 46.23 -11.30
CA GLU A 340 -8.32 46.86 -10.25
C GLU A 340 -7.71 46.43 -8.91
N GLU A 341 -7.25 47.40 -8.11
CA GLU A 341 -6.70 47.10 -6.79
C GLU A 341 -7.74 46.30 -6.01
N LEU A 342 -7.37 45.09 -5.58
CA LEU A 342 -8.21 44.29 -4.68
C LEU A 342 -8.66 45.20 -3.52
N PRO A 343 -9.96 45.21 -3.17
CA PRO A 343 -10.44 46.00 -2.04
C PRO A 343 -9.58 45.68 -0.82
N GLN A 344 -8.91 46.69 -0.27
CA GLN A 344 -8.24 46.57 1.01
C GLN A 344 -9.33 46.23 2.02
N LEU A 345 -9.33 45.00 2.55
CA LEU A 345 -10.24 44.61 3.62
C LEU A 345 -10.10 45.66 4.74
N PRO A 346 -11.20 46.28 5.19
CA PRO A 346 -11.14 47.27 6.26
C PRO A 346 -10.46 46.63 7.47
N MET A 347 -9.29 47.15 7.80
CA MET A 347 -8.50 46.68 8.93
C MET A 347 -9.16 47.12 10.23
N THR A 348 -10.15 46.37 10.72
CA THR A 348 -10.56 46.49 12.12
C THR A 348 -9.35 46.18 13.01
N PRO A 349 -8.99 47.04 13.98
CA PRO A 349 -8.02 46.69 14.99
C PRO A 349 -8.54 45.47 15.75
N ALA A 350 -7.92 44.31 15.58
CA ALA A 350 -8.16 43.18 16.46
C ALA A 350 -7.63 43.58 17.84
N GLN A 351 -8.53 43.75 18.82
CA GLN A 351 -8.12 43.79 20.21
C GLN A 351 -7.47 42.44 20.53
N ALA A 352 -6.24 42.47 21.05
CA ALA A 352 -5.59 41.27 21.55
C ALA A 352 -6.51 40.59 22.57
N PRO A 353 -6.80 39.27 22.44
CA PRO A 353 -7.54 38.58 23.47
C PRO A 353 -6.77 38.66 24.79
N PRO A 354 -7.47 38.87 25.93
CA PRO A 354 -6.81 38.87 27.23
C PRO A 354 -6.07 37.54 27.44
N PRO A 355 -4.89 37.56 28.09
CA PRO A 355 -4.16 36.33 28.39
C PRO A 355 -5.08 35.36 29.12
N PRO A 356 -5.15 34.08 28.69
CA PRO A 356 -6.00 33.11 29.35
C PRO A 356 -5.60 33.01 30.83
N PRO A 357 -6.59 32.89 31.75
CA PRO A 357 -6.27 32.68 33.16
C PRO A 357 -5.40 31.43 33.30
N PRO A 358 -4.42 31.41 34.23
CA PRO A 358 -3.62 30.23 34.49
C PRO A 358 -4.56 29.09 34.88
N VAL A 359 -4.74 28.15 33.98
CA VAL A 359 -5.48 26.91 34.25
C VAL A 359 -4.64 26.16 35.28
N PRO A 360 -5.18 25.78 36.45
CA PRO A 360 -4.43 24.98 37.41
C PRO A 360 -4.06 23.66 36.74
N THR A 361 -2.78 23.53 36.37
CA THR A 361 -2.20 22.29 35.87
C THR A 361 -2.17 21.33 37.05
N LEU A 362 -3.03 20.31 37.02
CA LEU A 362 -2.87 19.18 37.91
C LEU A 362 -1.54 18.52 37.57
N ASP A 363 -0.53 18.69 38.43
CA ASP A 363 0.80 18.09 38.30
C ASP A 363 0.72 16.57 38.48
N LEU A 364 0.20 15.90 37.46
CA LEU A 364 0.29 14.45 37.33
C LEU A 364 1.72 14.08 36.93
N PRO A 365 2.36 13.12 37.62
CA PRO A 365 3.70 12.68 37.29
C PRO A 365 3.82 12.25 35.82
N ALA A 366 4.85 12.72 35.10
CA ALA A 366 5.05 12.47 33.67
C ALA A 366 5.07 10.99 33.25
N TRP A 367 5.31 10.07 34.19
CA TRP A 367 5.30 8.63 33.95
C TRP A 367 3.89 8.02 33.89
N LEU A 368 2.85 8.69 34.39
CA LEU A 368 1.48 8.18 34.36
C LEU A 368 0.95 8.06 32.92
N GLY A 369 1.30 9.02 32.06
CA GLY A 369 0.95 8.98 30.65
C GLY A 369 1.66 7.86 29.90
N GLY A 370 2.95 7.66 30.16
CA GLY A 370 3.74 6.55 29.62
C GLY A 370 3.26 5.18 30.11
N ALA A 371 2.88 5.05 31.38
CA ALA A 371 2.36 3.82 31.95
C ALA A 371 1.00 3.43 31.35
N GLY A 372 0.13 4.42 31.08
CA GLY A 372 -1.11 4.21 30.33
C GLY A 372 -0.87 3.71 28.91
N VAL A 373 0.12 4.26 28.20
CA VAL A 373 0.54 3.78 26.87
C VAL A 373 0.94 2.32 26.91
N TRP A 374 1.84 1.95 27.82
CA TRP A 374 2.32 0.57 27.92
C TRP A 374 1.22 -0.39 28.37
N LEU A 375 0.29 0.03 29.24
CA LEU A 375 -0.86 -0.77 29.62
C LEU A 375 -1.80 -1.00 28.42
N ALA A 376 -2.08 0.03 27.63
CA ALA A 376 -2.90 -0.08 26.41
C ALA A 376 -2.24 -0.97 25.35
N VAL A 377 -0.92 -0.84 25.15
CA VAL A 377 -0.13 -1.71 24.27
C VAL A 377 -0.13 -3.15 24.77
N ILE A 378 0.01 -3.38 26.07
CA ILE A 378 -0.04 -4.72 26.68
C ILE A 378 -1.46 -5.31 26.54
N VAL A 379 -2.52 -4.54 26.78
CA VAL A 379 -3.91 -5.00 26.61
C VAL A 379 -4.20 -5.30 25.14
N MET A 380 -3.79 -4.44 24.22
CA MET A 380 -3.89 -4.67 22.78
C MET A 380 -3.12 -5.93 22.36
N LEU A 381 -1.89 -6.09 22.82
CA LEU A 381 -1.07 -7.27 22.56
C LEU A 381 -1.74 -8.52 23.12
N ILE A 382 -2.31 -8.47 24.33
CA ILE A 382 -3.07 -9.57 24.94
C ILE A 382 -4.33 -9.89 24.13
N LEU A 383 -5.05 -8.89 23.62
CA LEU A 383 -6.24 -9.10 22.78
C LEU A 383 -5.88 -9.74 21.44
N VAL A 384 -4.84 -9.25 20.77
CA VAL A 384 -4.31 -9.83 19.52
C VAL A 384 -3.82 -11.26 19.76
N LEU A 385 -3.08 -11.49 20.84
CA LEU A 385 -2.53 -12.80 21.18
C LEU A 385 -3.63 -13.79 21.58
N ARG A 386 -4.62 -13.36 22.37
CA ARG A 386 -5.81 -14.16 22.73
C ARG A 386 -6.65 -14.50 21.50
N PHE A 387 -6.73 -13.58 20.54
CA PHE A 387 -7.43 -13.78 19.28
C PHE A 387 -6.70 -14.77 18.36
N PHE A 388 -5.37 -14.69 18.28
CA PHE A 388 -4.54 -15.66 17.58
C PHE A 388 -4.50 -17.05 18.24
N ILE A 389 -4.84 -17.14 19.54
CA ILE A 389 -4.91 -18.38 20.33
C ILE A 389 -6.38 -18.85 20.52
N GLY A 390 -7.33 -18.26 19.76
CA GLY A 390 -8.73 -18.68 19.76
C GLY A 390 -8.93 -20.14 19.30
N PRO A 391 -10.09 -20.76 19.61
CA PRO A 391 -10.25 -22.21 19.77
C PRO A 391 -9.91 -23.13 18.59
N GLU A 392 -9.60 -22.59 17.40
CA GLU A 392 -9.19 -23.40 16.22
C GLU A 392 -7.85 -22.95 15.58
N GLY A 393 -7.11 -22.03 16.20
CA GLY A 393 -5.86 -21.49 15.63
C GLY A 393 -4.63 -21.83 16.45
N LEU A 394 -3.86 -22.83 16.03
CA LEU A 394 -2.54 -23.25 16.55
C LEU A 394 -2.56 -23.90 17.96
N ALA A 395 -2.50 -25.23 18.00
CA ALA A 395 -2.18 -26.02 19.19
C ALA A 395 -0.72 -25.81 19.66
N VAL A 396 -0.36 -24.60 20.05
CA VAL A 396 0.94 -24.31 20.67
C VAL A 396 0.84 -24.68 22.14
N THR A 397 1.35 -25.87 22.46
CA THR A 397 1.40 -26.43 23.80
C THR A 397 1.99 -25.38 24.78
N LYS A 398 1.27 -25.07 25.87
CA LYS A 398 1.67 -24.10 26.93
C LYS A 398 3.14 -24.21 27.37
N ASN A 399 3.74 -25.40 27.24
CA ASN A 399 5.14 -25.68 27.55
C ASN A 399 6.16 -25.04 26.60
N ARG A 400 5.85 -24.88 25.30
CA ARG A 400 6.74 -24.20 24.34
C ARG A 400 6.78 -22.70 24.56
N LEU A 401 5.66 -22.09 24.92
CA LEU A 401 5.60 -20.65 25.24
C LEU A 401 6.36 -20.34 26.54
N ARG A 402 6.26 -21.20 27.58
CA ARG A 402 7.08 -21.09 28.79
C ARG A 402 8.57 -21.33 28.55
N ALA A 403 8.93 -22.19 27.59
CA ALA A 403 10.32 -22.39 27.20
C ALA A 403 10.89 -21.19 26.42
N LEU A 404 10.10 -20.59 25.53
CA LEU A 404 10.47 -19.40 24.79
C LEU A 404 10.58 -18.17 25.70
N ALA A 405 9.63 -17.98 26.62
CA ALA A 405 9.67 -16.92 27.62
C ALA A 405 10.92 -17.04 28.52
N ARG A 406 11.26 -18.25 29.00
CA ARG A 406 12.49 -18.47 29.76
C ARG A 406 13.75 -18.17 28.94
N ARG A 407 13.77 -18.49 27.64
CA ARG A 407 14.90 -18.15 26.75
C ARG A 407 15.03 -16.64 26.54
N ILE A 408 13.92 -15.92 26.37
CA ILE A 408 13.91 -14.46 26.23
C ILE A 408 14.35 -13.78 27.53
N PHE A 409 13.83 -14.20 28.68
CA PHE A 409 14.25 -13.66 29.98
C PHE A 409 15.73 -13.98 30.29
N ALA A 410 16.22 -15.16 29.90
CA ALA A 410 17.64 -15.49 30.03
C ALA A 410 18.53 -14.66 29.10
N LEU A 411 18.07 -14.31 27.89
CA LEU A 411 18.77 -13.40 26.98
C LEU A 411 18.83 -11.98 27.55
N PHE A 412 17.74 -11.51 28.15
CA PHE A 412 17.67 -10.21 28.79
C PHE A 412 18.61 -10.10 30.00
N GLY A 413 18.68 -11.16 30.83
CA GLY A 413 19.64 -11.24 31.94
C GLY A 413 21.10 -11.21 31.48
N ARG A 414 21.43 -11.86 30.36
CA ARG A 414 22.79 -11.81 29.76
C ARG A 414 23.12 -10.42 29.22
N TRP A 415 22.15 -9.75 28.62
CA TRP A 415 22.33 -8.40 28.09
C TRP A 415 22.58 -7.38 29.21
N TRP A 416 21.87 -7.52 30.34
CA TRP A 416 22.08 -6.67 31.53
C TRP A 416 23.42 -6.92 32.21
N ALA A 417 23.87 -8.18 32.26
CA ALA A 417 25.21 -8.53 32.73
C ALA A 417 26.32 -7.96 31.83
N GLY A 418 26.10 -7.97 30.50
CA GLY A 418 26.99 -7.34 29.52
C GLY A 418 27.03 -5.81 29.61
N ALA A 419 25.90 -5.16 29.90
CA ALA A 419 25.84 -3.71 30.10
C ALA A 419 26.61 -3.26 31.36
N LYS A 420 26.61 -4.08 32.42
CA LYS A 420 27.44 -3.84 33.62
C LYS A 420 28.93 -4.06 33.38
N ALA A 421 29.30 -5.01 32.51
CA ALA A 421 30.69 -5.27 32.12
C ALA A 421 31.24 -4.20 31.14
N ALA A 422 30.38 -3.61 30.31
CA ALA A 422 30.73 -2.52 29.40
C ALA A 422 30.93 -1.17 30.12
N ALA A 423 30.38 -1.01 31.33
CA ALA A 423 30.60 0.17 32.16
C ALA A 423 31.99 0.22 32.82
N THR A 424 32.75 -0.89 32.84
CA THR A 424 34.09 -0.98 33.44
C THR A 424 35.24 -1.11 32.44
N SER A 425 34.97 -1.23 31.13
CA SER A 425 36.02 -1.31 30.10
C SER A 425 36.04 -0.03 29.24
N LEU A 426 36.48 1.07 29.84
CA LEU A 426 36.79 2.33 29.15
C LEU A 426 38.30 2.53 29.13
N SER A 427 38.98 1.80 28.24
CA SER A 427 40.20 2.23 27.54
C SER A 427 40.72 1.08 26.67
N VAL A 428 40.57 1.24 25.36
CA VAL A 428 41.62 1.14 24.33
C VAL A 428 40.92 1.14 22.97
N VAL A 429 41.19 2.22 22.25
CA VAL A 429 40.89 2.54 20.83
C VAL A 429 41.70 1.55 19.96
N VAL A 430 41.29 1.05 18.78
CA VAL A 430 41.23 1.70 17.44
C VAL A 430 40.43 0.79 16.44
N PRO A 431 40.20 1.15 15.16
CA PRO A 431 38.89 1.52 14.62
C PRO A 431 38.34 0.52 13.58
N ARG A 432 37.01 0.37 13.50
CA ARG A 432 36.38 -0.43 12.44
C ARG A 432 35.86 0.49 11.33
N ARG A 433 36.48 0.37 10.16
CA ARG A 433 36.09 1.03 8.90
C ARG A 433 34.65 0.68 8.53
N ARG A 434 33.95 1.72 8.04
CA ARG A 434 32.68 1.67 7.33
C ARG A 434 32.82 0.93 6.01
N ALA A 435 31.85 0.06 5.73
CA ALA A 435 31.32 -0.19 4.40
C ALA A 435 29.88 -0.65 4.61
N ALA A 436 28.96 0.31 4.53
CA ALA A 436 27.53 0.06 4.38
C ALA A 436 27.21 0.20 2.89
N GLU A 437 26.13 -0.49 2.51
CA GLU A 437 25.53 -0.56 1.17
C GLU A 437 26.17 -1.59 0.24
N ASP A 438 25.61 -2.81 0.23
CA ASP A 438 24.60 -3.10 -0.79
C ASP A 438 23.79 -4.39 -0.51
N THR A 439 22.48 -4.18 -0.39
CA THR A 439 21.40 -4.88 -1.09
C THR A 439 21.24 -6.42 -1.02
N LYS A 440 20.24 -6.81 -0.22
CA LYS A 440 19.20 -7.85 -0.44
C LYS A 440 19.67 -9.27 -0.83
N GLY A 441 19.83 -10.11 0.19
CA GLY A 441 19.73 -11.56 0.07
C GLY A 441 18.29 -12.03 -0.15
N GLY A 442 17.81 -11.98 -1.40
CA GLY A 442 16.60 -12.66 -1.84
C GLY A 442 16.95 -14.04 -2.42
N GLY A 443 16.40 -15.10 -1.85
CA GLY A 443 16.63 -16.47 -2.32
C GLY A 443 16.05 -16.68 -3.73
N LEU A 444 16.93 -16.82 -4.73
CA LEU A 444 16.51 -17.18 -6.09
C LEU A 444 16.18 -18.68 -6.15
N ARG A 445 14.89 -18.99 -6.35
CA ARG A 445 14.44 -20.21 -7.04
C ARG A 445 14.59 -19.95 -8.54
N LEU A 446 15.68 -20.44 -9.16
CA LEU A 446 15.91 -20.26 -10.60
C LEU A 446 15.18 -21.35 -11.42
N PRO A 447 14.36 -20.97 -12.43
CA PRO A 447 13.72 -21.90 -13.35
C PRO A 447 14.72 -22.47 -14.39
N TRP A 448 14.73 -23.80 -14.51
CA TRP A 448 15.73 -24.61 -15.23
C TRP A 448 15.61 -24.62 -16.76
N ARG A 449 15.45 -23.46 -17.41
CA ARG A 449 15.54 -23.41 -18.88
C ARG A 449 16.14 -22.08 -19.34
N PHE A 450 17.36 -22.19 -19.86
CA PHE A 450 18.20 -21.12 -20.46
C PHE A 450 18.89 -20.16 -19.48
N VAL A 451 19.73 -20.72 -18.60
CA VAL A 451 20.68 -19.93 -17.81
C VAL A 451 21.95 -19.67 -18.63
N ARG A 452 22.27 -18.40 -18.91
CA ARG A 452 23.56 -18.00 -19.50
C ARG A 452 24.63 -18.07 -18.41
N LEU A 453 25.45 -19.11 -18.41
CA LEU A 453 26.53 -19.34 -17.42
C LEU A 453 27.46 -18.11 -17.26
N ASN A 454 27.70 -17.36 -18.34
CA ASN A 454 28.56 -16.18 -18.32
C ASN A 454 27.95 -14.96 -17.61
N ALA A 455 26.63 -14.91 -17.42
CA ALA A 455 25.94 -13.82 -16.74
C ALA A 455 25.81 -14.04 -15.21
N LEU A 456 26.19 -15.22 -14.71
CA LEU A 456 26.13 -15.54 -13.28
C LEU A 456 27.40 -15.06 -12.57
N SER A 457 27.22 -14.61 -11.31
CA SER A 457 28.33 -14.35 -10.38
C SER A 457 29.17 -15.62 -10.18
N PRO A 458 30.48 -15.54 -9.89
CA PRO A 458 31.32 -16.71 -9.62
C PRO A 458 30.72 -17.64 -8.56
N ARG A 459 30.13 -17.06 -7.51
CA ARG A 459 29.45 -17.78 -6.44
C ARG A 459 28.18 -18.51 -6.92
N ASP A 460 27.38 -17.89 -7.78
CA ASP A 460 26.18 -18.54 -8.33
C ASP A 460 26.52 -19.61 -9.36
N ARG A 461 27.66 -19.51 -10.05
CA ARG A 461 28.17 -20.58 -10.93
C ARG A 461 28.50 -21.84 -10.14
N VAL A 462 29.19 -21.71 -9.00
CA VAL A 462 29.49 -22.83 -8.09
C VAL A 462 28.19 -23.49 -7.59
N ARG A 463 27.19 -22.68 -7.19
CA ARG A 463 25.87 -23.20 -6.77
C ARG A 463 25.15 -23.94 -7.90
N TYR A 464 25.23 -23.39 -9.11
CA TYR A 464 24.64 -24.01 -10.29
C TYR A 464 25.27 -25.38 -10.58
N PHE A 465 26.60 -25.50 -10.51
CA PHE A 465 27.30 -26.77 -10.78
C PHE A 465 26.81 -27.89 -9.84
N TYR A 466 26.80 -27.65 -8.53
CA TYR A 466 26.30 -28.63 -7.56
C TYR A 466 24.83 -29.00 -7.79
N LEU A 467 23.93 -28.03 -7.96
CA LEU A 467 22.50 -28.31 -8.18
C LEU A 467 22.25 -29.07 -9.49
N SER A 468 23.05 -28.80 -10.52
CA SER A 468 22.95 -29.54 -11.79
C SER A 468 23.40 -31.00 -11.66
N THR A 469 24.37 -31.27 -10.78
CA THR A 469 24.81 -32.63 -10.42
C THR A 469 23.70 -33.36 -9.66
N VAL A 470 23.09 -32.73 -8.64
CA VAL A 470 21.95 -33.32 -7.90
C VAL A 470 20.78 -33.66 -8.84
N HIS A 471 20.46 -32.76 -9.78
CA HIS A 471 19.39 -33.01 -10.74
C HIS A 471 19.71 -34.17 -11.70
N ARG A 472 20.99 -34.35 -12.07
CA ARG A 472 21.43 -35.45 -12.92
C ARG A 472 21.47 -36.78 -12.19
N ALA A 473 21.96 -36.78 -10.94
CA ALA A 473 21.92 -37.93 -10.05
C ALA A 473 20.48 -38.42 -9.85
N ALA A 474 19.52 -37.51 -9.69
CA ALA A 474 18.10 -37.85 -9.58
C ALA A 474 17.56 -38.57 -10.84
N LYS A 475 18.05 -38.24 -12.03
CA LYS A 475 17.68 -38.94 -13.28
C LYS A 475 18.29 -40.34 -13.37
N GLN A 476 19.32 -40.63 -12.56
CA GLN A 476 20.04 -41.89 -12.52
C GLN A 476 19.68 -42.72 -11.28
N GLY A 477 18.61 -42.35 -10.57
CA GLY A 477 18.07 -43.11 -9.45
C GLY A 477 18.50 -42.60 -8.06
N ALA A 478 19.52 -41.75 -7.97
CA ALA A 478 19.98 -41.16 -6.71
C ALA A 478 19.28 -39.81 -6.44
N VAL A 479 18.10 -39.86 -5.79
CA VAL A 479 17.28 -38.67 -5.50
C VAL A 479 17.56 -38.13 -4.10
N ARG A 480 18.05 -36.90 -4.02
CA ARG A 480 18.20 -36.18 -2.74
C ARG A 480 16.86 -35.88 -2.10
N GLN A 481 16.65 -36.29 -0.85
CA GLN A 481 15.42 -35.96 -0.12
C GLN A 481 15.36 -34.48 0.30
N PRO A 482 14.16 -33.88 0.45
CA PRO A 482 14.03 -32.46 0.84
C PRO A 482 14.66 -32.11 2.19
N SER A 483 14.65 -33.03 3.14
CA SER A 483 15.21 -32.87 4.50
C SER A 483 16.71 -33.17 4.59
N GLN A 484 17.30 -33.80 3.57
CA GLN A 484 18.68 -34.26 3.60
C GLN A 484 19.64 -33.10 3.38
N THR A 485 20.71 -32.98 4.17
CA THR A 485 21.72 -31.93 3.98
C THR A 485 22.65 -32.22 2.79
N PRO A 486 23.36 -31.22 2.21
CA PRO A 486 24.33 -31.49 1.14
C PRO A 486 25.42 -32.48 1.51
N VAL A 487 25.85 -32.48 2.78
CA VAL A 487 26.83 -33.43 3.34
C VAL A 487 26.22 -34.82 3.48
N GLU A 488 24.98 -34.93 3.94
CA GLU A 488 24.29 -36.23 4.01
C GLU A 488 24.06 -36.83 2.62
N PHE A 489 23.78 -36.01 1.60
CA PHE A 489 23.61 -36.47 0.23
C PHE A 489 24.93 -36.87 -0.44
N LEU A 490 26.08 -36.39 0.06
CA LEU A 490 27.38 -36.80 -0.44
C LEU A 490 27.58 -38.31 -0.25
N HIS A 491 27.15 -38.88 0.88
CA HIS A 491 27.26 -40.32 1.12
C HIS A 491 26.49 -41.16 0.09
N ASP A 492 25.33 -40.67 -0.35
CA ASP A 492 24.55 -41.33 -1.42
C ASP A 492 25.26 -41.23 -2.78
N LEU A 493 25.95 -40.11 -3.05
CA LEU A 493 26.74 -39.94 -4.27
C LEU A 493 27.99 -40.82 -4.28
N GLU A 494 28.70 -40.94 -3.15
CA GLU A 494 29.90 -41.76 -3.01
C GLU A 494 29.57 -43.26 -3.10
N SER A 495 28.46 -43.68 -2.48
CA SER A 495 28.00 -45.07 -2.57
C SER A 495 27.56 -45.48 -3.97
N THR A 496 26.97 -44.55 -4.73
CA THR A 496 26.47 -44.83 -6.09
C THR A 496 27.57 -44.67 -7.15
N TRP A 497 28.52 -43.74 -6.95
CA TRP A 497 29.66 -43.48 -7.84
C TRP A 497 30.99 -43.42 -7.09
N PRO A 498 31.54 -44.57 -6.64
CA PRO A 498 32.81 -44.62 -5.92
C PRO A 498 33.98 -44.04 -6.73
N GLU A 499 33.96 -44.20 -8.06
CA GLU A 499 34.98 -43.67 -8.97
C GLU A 499 35.03 -42.12 -9.00
N ALA A 500 33.99 -41.45 -8.52
CA ALA A 500 33.89 -39.99 -8.47
C ALA A 500 33.87 -39.43 -7.03
N GLU A 501 34.23 -40.23 -6.02
CA GLU A 501 34.21 -39.85 -4.60
C GLU A 501 34.99 -38.54 -4.34
N MET A 502 36.24 -38.47 -4.78
CA MET A 502 37.07 -37.26 -4.58
C MET A 502 36.47 -36.01 -5.25
N ASP A 503 35.92 -36.16 -6.47
CA ASP A 503 35.37 -35.04 -7.23
C ASP A 503 33.98 -34.61 -6.71
N THR A 504 33.17 -35.54 -6.20
CA THR A 504 31.85 -35.24 -5.59
C THR A 504 32.00 -34.59 -4.22
N SER A 505 33.00 -34.99 -3.44
CA SER A 505 33.38 -34.36 -2.18
C SER A 505 33.85 -32.92 -2.40
N ALA A 506 34.81 -32.70 -3.31
CA ALA A 506 35.30 -31.36 -3.66
C ALA A 506 34.20 -30.42 -4.18
N LEU A 507 33.28 -30.93 -5.00
CA LEU A 507 32.13 -30.15 -5.49
C LEU A 507 31.15 -29.78 -4.36
N THR A 508 30.96 -30.68 -3.39
CA THR A 508 30.08 -30.44 -2.23
C THR A 508 30.69 -29.42 -1.27
N GLU A 509 32.00 -29.47 -1.04
CA GLU A 509 32.72 -28.49 -0.23
C GLU A 509 32.66 -27.09 -0.85
N ALA A 510 32.94 -26.97 -2.16
CA ALA A 510 32.82 -25.71 -2.89
C ALA A 510 31.39 -25.13 -2.81
N PHE A 511 30.36 -25.98 -2.85
CA PHE A 511 28.97 -25.57 -2.66
C PHE A 511 28.69 -25.06 -1.25
N LEU A 512 29.20 -25.72 -0.22
CA LEU A 512 29.03 -25.30 1.17
C LEU A 512 29.72 -23.95 1.42
N ALA A 513 30.93 -23.77 0.90
CA ALA A 513 31.64 -22.49 0.93
C ALA A 513 30.82 -21.40 0.22
N ALA A 514 30.29 -21.67 -0.97
CA ALA A 514 29.44 -20.73 -1.70
C ALA A 514 28.11 -20.41 -1.00
N ARG A 515 27.60 -21.32 -0.16
CA ARG A 515 26.29 -21.19 0.50
C ARG A 515 26.36 -20.58 1.89
N TYR A 516 27.35 -20.97 2.68
CA TYR A 516 27.44 -20.64 4.11
C TYR A 516 28.63 -19.74 4.44
N ASP A 517 29.70 -19.76 3.64
CA ASP A 517 30.85 -18.90 3.88
C ASP A 517 30.73 -17.49 3.27
N ARG A 518 31.37 -16.56 3.98
CA ARG A 518 31.43 -15.14 3.61
C ARG A 518 32.66 -14.79 2.78
N VAL A 519 33.58 -15.73 2.56
CA VAL A 519 34.80 -15.54 1.75
C VAL A 519 34.42 -15.32 0.29
N GLU A 520 34.97 -14.28 -0.34
CA GLU A 520 34.71 -13.98 -1.75
C GLU A 520 35.24 -15.13 -2.64
N ILE A 521 34.40 -15.62 -3.56
CA ILE A 521 34.77 -16.68 -4.50
C ILE A 521 35.26 -16.00 -5.75
N THR A 522 36.53 -16.21 -6.10
CA THR A 522 37.13 -15.59 -7.27
C THR A 522 36.65 -16.28 -8.56
N PRO A 523 36.78 -15.62 -9.73
CA PRO A 523 36.51 -16.26 -11.02
C PRO A 523 37.37 -17.52 -11.26
N ASP A 524 38.58 -17.56 -10.72
CA ASP A 524 39.50 -18.69 -10.83
C ASP A 524 39.01 -19.90 -10.01
N ASP A 525 38.54 -19.68 -8.77
CA ASP A 525 37.93 -20.73 -7.93
C ASP A 525 36.69 -21.34 -8.62
N ALA A 526 35.87 -20.49 -9.25
CA ALA A 526 34.70 -20.94 -9.99
C ALA A 526 35.08 -21.73 -11.25
N GLN A 527 36.21 -21.41 -11.87
CA GLN A 527 36.74 -22.12 -13.03
C GLN A 527 37.36 -23.47 -12.63
N GLU A 528 38.05 -23.54 -11.49
CA GLU A 528 38.54 -24.80 -10.91
C GLU A 528 37.36 -25.74 -10.59
N THR A 529 36.34 -25.22 -9.90
CA THR A 529 35.11 -25.97 -9.59
C THR A 529 34.41 -26.47 -10.86
N LYS A 530 34.46 -25.71 -11.96
CA LYS A 530 33.91 -26.14 -13.25
C LYS A 530 34.64 -27.36 -13.81
N THR A 531 35.95 -27.48 -13.62
CA THR A 531 36.71 -28.65 -14.09
C THR A 531 36.32 -29.90 -13.30
N VAL A 532 36.17 -29.79 -11.97
CA VAL A 532 35.67 -30.84 -11.08
C VAL A 532 34.27 -31.27 -11.53
N TRP A 533 33.37 -30.31 -11.75
CA TRP A 533 32.00 -30.57 -12.21
C TRP A 533 31.94 -31.33 -13.55
N GLU A 534 32.79 -31.00 -14.53
CA GLU A 534 32.83 -31.73 -15.81
C GLU A 534 33.40 -33.15 -15.69
N ARG A 535 34.22 -33.44 -14.67
CA ARG A 535 34.65 -34.80 -14.35
C ARG A 535 33.53 -35.60 -13.71
N VAL A 536 32.85 -35.04 -12.70
CA VAL A 536 31.65 -35.66 -12.08
C VAL A 536 30.59 -35.97 -13.13
N LYS A 537 30.33 -35.03 -14.04
CA LYS A 537 29.36 -35.21 -15.13
C LYS A 537 29.75 -36.32 -16.11
N ARG A 538 31.04 -36.54 -16.35
CA ARG A 538 31.53 -37.65 -17.18
C ARG A 538 31.36 -38.99 -16.49
N ALA A 539 31.72 -39.09 -15.21
CA ALA A 539 31.55 -40.30 -14.40
C ALA A 539 30.06 -40.71 -14.34
N LEU A 540 29.18 -39.74 -14.06
CA LEU A 540 27.72 -39.96 -14.09
C LEU A 540 27.24 -40.47 -15.46
N LYS A 541 27.85 -40.04 -16.58
CA LYS A 541 27.42 -40.46 -17.92
C LYS A 541 27.91 -41.87 -18.30
N GLN A 542 29.09 -42.27 -17.86
CA GLN A 542 29.73 -43.53 -18.29
C GLN A 542 29.03 -44.78 -17.75
N GLN A 543 28.50 -44.73 -16.53
CA GLN A 543 27.76 -45.86 -15.92
C GLN A 543 26.38 -46.12 -16.57
N HIS A 544 25.92 -45.25 -17.49
CA HIS A 544 24.69 -45.45 -18.26
C HIS A 544 24.92 -46.14 -19.61
N ALA A 545 26.17 -46.41 -20.01
CA ALA A 545 26.43 -47.20 -21.21
C ALA A 545 26.11 -48.70 -20.92
N PRO A 546 25.18 -49.33 -21.65
CA PRO A 546 24.96 -50.78 -21.51
C PRO A 546 26.25 -51.55 -21.92
N PRO A 547 26.55 -52.70 -21.31
CA PRO A 547 27.71 -53.51 -21.70
C PRO A 547 27.56 -53.97 -23.15
N ASP A 548 28.62 -53.78 -23.94
CA ASP A 548 28.72 -54.15 -25.35
C ASP A 548 28.89 -55.68 -25.46
N GLU A 549 27.79 -56.39 -25.69
CA GLU A 549 27.82 -57.78 -26.16
C GLU A 549 28.29 -57.77 -27.62
N SER A 550 29.58 -58.07 -27.86
CA SER A 550 30.05 -58.98 -28.92
C SER A 550 31.54 -58.75 -29.24
N LYS A 551 32.36 -59.75 -28.91
CA LYS A 551 33.26 -60.47 -29.84
C LYS A 551 34.08 -61.52 -29.08
N GLU A 552 33.51 -62.71 -28.96
CA GLU A 552 34.26 -63.95 -28.87
C GLU A 552 33.36 -65.05 -29.43
N ASP A 553 33.41 -65.24 -30.74
CA ASP A 553 33.10 -66.52 -31.37
C ASP A 553 34.40 -67.00 -32.03
N SER A 554 34.92 -68.08 -31.47
CA SER A 554 35.84 -69.04 -32.11
C SER A 554 35.02 -70.17 -32.73
#